data_AF-A0A355PP45-F1
#
_entry.id   AF-A0A355PP45-F1
#
_cell.length_a   1.000
_cell.length_b   1.000
_cell.length_c   1.000
_cell.angle_alpha   90.00
_cell.angle_beta   90.00
_cell.angle_gamma   90.00
#
_symmetry.space_group_name_H-M   'P 1'
#
loop_
_entity.id
_entity.type
_entity.pdbx_description
1 polymer ?
#
loop_
_entity_poly.entity_id
_entity_poly.type
_entity_poly.pdbx_seq_one_letter_code
_entity_poly.pdbx_strand_id
1 'polypeptide(L)'
;MPNTTTQNPATGSQLELTSLTTEYENQFDRSNKLDNKVYITITFCGFFFVFIIGLFNGLSQLEKPQDGLQLFVSVLYILTCIGVMGAYAFVLVFFMRLLQPEQITRMDPDIMRKEHFEEMEEEAARLRLIALYRETVNGNLVKLHRRCDEFVKGLKFIVPTVLLAFACYALQIILQIAW
;
A
#
# COMPACT_ATOMS: atom_id res chain seq x y z
N MET A 1 -6.21 -54.30 19.07
CA MET A 1 -5.87 -53.26 20.07
C MET A 1 -5.31 -52.06 19.31
N PRO A 2 -5.91 -50.87 19.39
CA PRO A 2 -5.41 -49.72 18.65
C PRO A 2 -4.13 -49.20 19.32
N ASN A 3 -3.09 -49.00 18.51
CA ASN A 3 -1.80 -48.49 18.92
C ASN A 3 -1.93 -47.00 19.23
N THR A 4 -1.98 -46.63 20.51
CA THR A 4 -1.90 -45.24 20.96
C THR A 4 -0.52 -44.72 20.64
N THR A 5 -0.39 -44.01 19.52
CA THR A 5 0.72 -43.12 19.25
C THR A 5 0.75 -42.07 20.37
N THR A 6 1.57 -42.30 21.39
CA THR A 6 2.02 -41.25 22.31
C THR A 6 2.74 -40.21 21.46
N GLN A 7 1.99 -39.22 20.96
CA GLN A 7 2.56 -38.01 20.40
C GLN A 7 3.32 -37.35 21.54
N ASN A 8 4.65 -37.48 21.49
CA ASN A 8 5.54 -36.83 22.44
C ASN A 8 5.27 -35.32 22.35
N PRO A 9 4.76 -34.65 23.41
CA PRO A 9 4.39 -33.24 23.37
C PRO A 9 5.57 -32.35 22.97
N ALA A 10 6.80 -32.83 23.22
CA ALA A 10 8.05 -32.20 22.80
C ALA A 10 8.27 -32.20 21.27
N THR A 11 7.64 -33.08 20.49
CA THR A 11 7.76 -33.10 19.02
C THR A 11 6.70 -32.20 18.37
N GLY A 12 5.47 -32.23 18.88
CA GLY A 12 4.36 -31.39 18.39
C GLY A 12 4.62 -29.90 18.58
N SER A 13 5.08 -29.50 19.77
CA SER A 13 5.43 -28.12 20.07
C SER A 13 6.68 -27.61 19.32
N GLN A 14 7.57 -28.50 18.81
CA GLN A 14 8.77 -28.09 18.02
C GLN A 14 8.30 -27.77 16.62
N LEU A 15 7.44 -28.63 16.09
CA LEU A 15 6.83 -28.46 14.79
C LEU A 15 5.97 -27.20 14.73
N GLU A 16 5.18 -26.92 15.77
CA GLU A 16 4.38 -25.69 15.87
C GLU A 16 5.27 -24.44 15.92
N LEU A 17 6.32 -24.44 16.73
CA LEU A 17 7.26 -23.32 16.82
C LEU A 17 8.00 -23.07 15.49
N THR A 18 8.39 -24.14 14.81
CA THR A 18 9.07 -24.06 13.52
C THR A 18 8.14 -23.51 12.44
N SER A 19 6.89 -23.99 12.41
CA SER A 19 5.85 -23.47 11.51
C SER A 19 5.55 -22.00 11.77
N LEU A 20 5.45 -21.58 13.03
CA LEU A 20 5.21 -20.19 13.40
C LEU A 20 6.39 -19.31 12.98
N THR A 21 7.62 -19.78 13.18
CA THR A 21 8.84 -19.07 12.76
C THR A 21 8.88 -18.84 11.25
N THR A 22 8.61 -19.88 10.46
CA THR A 22 8.51 -19.75 9.00
C THR A 22 7.39 -18.79 8.57
N GLU A 23 6.23 -18.80 9.25
CA GLU A 23 5.14 -17.87 8.93
C GLU A 23 5.56 -16.41 9.22
N TYR A 24 6.28 -16.15 10.30
CA TYR A 24 6.77 -14.80 10.62
C TYR A 24 7.82 -14.29 9.62
N GLU A 25 8.76 -15.13 9.18
CA GLU A 25 9.68 -14.77 8.11
C GLU A 25 8.91 -14.44 6.81
N ASN A 26 7.91 -15.27 6.48
CA ASN A 26 7.04 -15.03 5.34
C ASN A 26 6.25 -13.71 5.43
N GLN A 27 5.85 -13.27 6.64
CA GLN A 27 5.20 -11.95 6.83
C GLN A 27 6.12 -10.81 6.43
N PHE A 28 7.39 -10.89 6.85
CA PHE A 28 8.38 -9.86 6.55
C PHE A 28 8.65 -9.80 5.04
N ASP A 29 8.80 -10.95 4.39
CA ASP A 29 8.94 -11.05 2.94
C ASP A 29 7.73 -10.50 2.19
N ARG A 30 6.50 -10.76 2.67
CA ARG A 30 5.28 -10.20 2.08
C ARG A 30 5.19 -8.69 2.25
N SER A 31 5.58 -8.17 3.41
CA SER A 31 5.67 -6.72 3.63
C SER A 31 6.67 -6.08 2.67
N ASN A 32 7.86 -6.66 2.54
CA ASN A 32 8.90 -6.13 1.67
C ASN A 32 8.45 -6.15 0.18
N LYS A 33 7.71 -7.19 -0.23
CA LYS A 33 7.06 -7.24 -1.56
C LYS A 33 5.98 -6.17 -1.72
N LEU A 34 5.19 -5.89 -0.67
CA LEU A 34 4.19 -4.81 -0.69
C LEU A 34 4.88 -3.46 -0.84
N ASP A 35 5.87 -3.16 -0.01
CA ASP A 35 6.63 -1.91 -0.06
C ASP A 35 7.24 -1.71 -1.46
N ASN A 36 7.83 -2.75 -2.05
CA ASN A 36 8.32 -2.72 -3.43
C ASN A 36 7.22 -2.35 -4.46
N LYS A 37 6.02 -2.92 -4.33
CA LYS A 37 4.87 -2.54 -5.19
C LYS A 37 4.44 -1.09 -4.98
N VAL A 38 4.47 -0.60 -3.74
CA VAL A 38 4.14 0.80 -3.48
C VAL A 38 5.19 1.74 -4.07
N TYR A 39 6.49 1.41 -3.96
CA TYR A 39 7.56 2.15 -4.63
C TYR A 39 7.35 2.24 -6.15
N ILE A 40 7.05 1.12 -6.82
CA ILE A 40 6.74 1.10 -8.26
C ILE A 40 5.56 2.05 -8.58
N THR A 41 4.55 2.07 -7.71
CA THR A 41 3.36 2.93 -7.88
C THR A 41 3.69 4.41 -7.71
N ILE A 42 4.54 4.79 -6.73
CA ILE A 42 5.02 6.17 -6.61
C ILE A 42 5.80 6.60 -7.84
N THR A 43 6.68 5.73 -8.35
CA THR A 43 7.47 6.03 -9.54
C THR A 43 6.55 6.30 -10.74
N PHE A 44 5.50 5.49 -10.92
CA PHE A 44 4.45 5.76 -11.90
C PHE A 44 3.75 7.11 -11.67
N CYS A 45 3.37 7.43 -10.43
CA CYS A 45 2.80 8.74 -10.09
C CYS A 45 3.76 9.89 -10.43
N GLY A 46 5.07 9.71 -10.24
CA GLY A 46 6.10 10.68 -10.63
C GLY A 46 6.16 10.92 -12.14
N PHE A 47 6.07 9.88 -12.97
CA PHE A 47 5.94 10.04 -14.42
C PHE A 47 4.62 10.72 -14.80
N PHE A 48 3.53 10.35 -14.14
CA PHE A 48 2.21 10.92 -14.36
C PHE A 48 2.15 12.41 -13.97
N PHE A 49 2.94 12.84 -12.97
CA PHE A 49 3.12 14.26 -12.66
C PHE A 49 3.65 15.06 -13.85
N VAL A 50 4.68 14.54 -14.52
CA VAL A 50 5.28 15.20 -15.68
C VAL A 50 4.24 15.37 -16.79
N PHE A 51 3.40 14.35 -16.99
CA PHE A 51 2.28 14.42 -17.93
C PHE A 51 1.28 15.53 -17.55
N ILE A 52 0.88 15.61 -16.28
CA ILE A 52 -0.03 16.66 -15.77
C ILE A 52 0.57 18.06 -15.95
N ILE A 53 1.86 18.26 -15.66
CA ILE A 53 2.55 19.53 -15.92
C ILE A 53 2.50 19.89 -17.41
N GLY A 54 2.64 18.90 -18.30
CA GLY A 54 2.44 19.08 -19.73
C GLY A 54 1.07 19.62 -20.11
N LEU A 55 0.00 19.17 -19.43
CA LEU A 55 -1.36 19.71 -19.63
C LEU A 55 -1.42 21.20 -19.25
N PHE A 56 -0.80 21.61 -18.13
CA PHE A 56 -0.80 23.04 -17.75
C PHE A 56 -0.02 23.92 -18.70
N ASN A 57 1.04 23.41 -19.32
CA ASN A 57 1.69 24.17 -20.39
C ASN A 57 0.74 24.47 -21.56
N GLY A 58 -0.26 23.60 -21.80
CA GLY A 58 -1.36 23.86 -22.72
C GLY A 58 -2.30 24.99 -22.27
N LEU A 59 -2.49 25.20 -20.96
CA LEU A 59 -3.25 26.36 -20.45
C LEU A 59 -2.56 27.68 -20.80
N SER A 60 -1.23 27.73 -20.71
CA SER A 60 -0.45 28.93 -21.01
C SER A 60 -0.48 29.33 -22.49
N GLN A 61 -0.88 28.40 -23.37
CA GLN A 61 -1.02 28.63 -24.81
C GLN A 61 -2.46 28.98 -25.24
N LEU A 62 -3.39 29.12 -24.29
CA LEU A 62 -4.76 29.51 -24.59
C LEU A 62 -4.80 30.96 -25.12
N GLU A 63 -5.09 31.12 -26.41
CA GLU A 63 -5.43 32.41 -26.99
C GLU A 63 -6.88 32.81 -26.66
N LYS A 64 -7.19 34.10 -26.83
CA LYS A 64 -8.43 34.71 -26.36
C LYS A 64 -9.63 34.24 -27.21
N PRO A 65 -10.59 33.45 -26.67
CA PRO A 65 -11.71 32.85 -27.42
C PRO A 65 -12.46 33.86 -28.27
N GLN A 66 -12.55 33.56 -29.58
CA GLN A 66 -13.24 34.40 -30.56
C GLN A 66 -14.67 33.90 -30.81
N ASP A 67 -14.92 32.60 -30.60
CA ASP A 67 -16.23 31.96 -30.73
C ASP A 67 -16.79 31.44 -29.39
N GLY A 68 -18.12 31.36 -29.27
CA GLY A 68 -18.81 30.90 -28.06
C GLY A 68 -18.54 29.42 -27.74
N LEU A 69 -18.35 28.59 -28.77
CA LEU A 69 -17.96 27.19 -28.61
C LEU A 69 -16.55 27.05 -28.03
N GLN A 70 -15.58 27.85 -28.51
CA GLN A 70 -14.21 27.86 -27.99
C GLN A 70 -14.18 28.27 -26.51
N LEU A 71 -14.99 29.26 -26.12
CA LEU A 71 -15.10 29.68 -24.72
C LEU A 71 -15.63 28.56 -23.82
N PHE A 72 -16.65 27.83 -24.27
CA PHE A 72 -17.20 26.68 -23.53
C PHE A 72 -16.16 25.58 -23.34
N VAL A 73 -15.44 25.19 -24.40
CA VAL A 73 -14.41 24.14 -24.34
C VAL A 73 -13.23 24.56 -23.45
N SER A 74 -12.79 25.82 -23.53
CA SER A 74 -11.72 26.37 -22.67
C SER A 74 -12.11 26.35 -21.19
N VAL A 75 -13.34 26.73 -20.84
CA VAL A 75 -13.84 26.68 -19.46
C VAL A 75 -13.90 25.22 -18.97
N LEU A 76 -14.43 24.32 -19.80
CA LEU A 76 -14.48 22.89 -19.49
C LEU A 76 -13.08 22.30 -19.26
N TYR A 77 -12.11 22.69 -20.09
CA TYR A 77 -10.70 22.29 -19.95
C TYR A 77 -10.09 22.77 -18.63
N ILE A 78 -10.27 24.05 -18.27
CA ILE A 78 -9.76 24.61 -17.00
C ILE A 78 -10.37 23.88 -15.79
N LEU A 79 -11.68 23.63 -15.79
CA LEU A 79 -12.35 22.89 -14.71
C LEU A 79 -11.80 21.46 -14.59
N THR A 80 -11.57 20.80 -15.71
CA THR A 80 -11.01 19.44 -15.75
C THR A 80 -9.57 19.43 -15.23
N CYS A 81 -8.74 20.41 -15.62
CA CYS A 81 -7.39 20.62 -15.10
C CYS A 81 -7.35 20.74 -13.57
N ILE A 82 -8.24 21.55 -12.99
CA ILE A 82 -8.35 21.70 -11.52
C ILE A 82 -8.75 20.36 -10.88
N GLY A 83 -9.70 19.65 -11.47
CA GLY A 83 -10.12 18.31 -11.01
C GLY A 83 -8.97 17.30 -11.01
N VAL A 84 -8.17 17.28 -12.09
CA VAL A 84 -6.98 16.41 -12.20
C VAL A 84 -5.96 16.75 -11.13
N MET A 85 -5.69 18.03 -10.85
CA MET A 85 -4.78 18.41 -9.76
C MET A 85 -5.26 17.95 -8.39
N GLY A 86 -6.54 18.18 -8.08
CA GLY A 86 -7.11 17.78 -6.80
C GLY A 86 -7.03 16.27 -6.60
N ALA A 87 -7.42 15.50 -7.61
CA ALA A 87 -7.38 14.04 -7.58
C ALA A 87 -5.93 13.52 -7.47
N TYR A 88 -4.99 14.10 -8.23
CA TYR A 88 -3.59 13.73 -8.18
C TYR A 88 -2.95 14.01 -6.80
N ALA A 89 -3.18 15.20 -6.23
CA ALA A 89 -2.70 15.55 -4.90
C ALA A 89 -3.26 14.60 -3.82
N PHE A 90 -4.54 14.25 -3.91
CA PHE A 90 -5.16 13.28 -3.02
C PHE A 90 -4.49 11.90 -3.10
N VAL A 91 -4.27 11.40 -4.31
CA VAL A 91 -3.59 10.12 -4.55
C VAL A 91 -2.18 10.14 -3.97
N LEU A 92 -1.39 11.20 -4.22
CA LEU A 92 -0.04 11.32 -3.66
C LEU A 92 -0.03 11.29 -2.13
N VAL A 93 -0.89 12.07 -1.47
CA VAL A 93 -0.96 12.09 0.00
C VAL A 93 -1.39 10.74 0.54
N PHE A 94 -2.34 10.07 -0.11
CA PHE A 94 -2.78 8.73 0.26
C PHE A 94 -1.63 7.72 0.19
N PHE A 95 -0.89 7.69 -0.92
CA PHE A 95 0.25 6.79 -1.09
C PHE A 95 1.42 7.15 -0.18
N MET A 96 1.71 8.43 0.09
CA MET A 96 2.73 8.81 1.08
C MET A 96 2.38 8.33 2.50
N ARG A 97 1.11 8.37 2.88
CA ARG A 97 0.66 7.79 4.16
C ARG A 97 0.78 6.27 4.15
N LEU A 98 0.50 5.63 3.01
CA LEU A 98 0.76 4.21 2.79
C LEU A 98 2.27 3.87 2.76
N LEU A 99 3.11 4.86 2.45
CA LEU A 99 4.56 4.98 2.65
C LEU A 99 5.07 4.93 4.07
N GLN A 100 4.27 5.41 5.02
CA GLN A 100 4.80 5.54 6.37
C GLN A 100 5.19 4.16 6.88
N PRO A 101 6.44 4.00 7.36
CA PRO A 101 6.94 2.73 7.84
C PRO A 101 6.10 2.34 9.04
N GLU A 102 5.16 1.43 8.84
CA GLU A 102 4.42 0.82 9.93
C GLU A 102 5.36 -0.22 10.53
N GLN A 103 5.81 0.02 11.76
CA GLN A 103 6.70 -0.90 12.45
C GLN A 103 5.96 -2.23 12.63
N ILE A 104 6.27 -3.19 11.75
CA ILE A 104 5.99 -4.60 12.01
C ILE A 104 6.74 -4.90 13.30
N THR A 105 5.99 -5.20 14.35
CA THR A 105 6.54 -5.44 15.68
C THR A 105 7.44 -6.65 15.53
N ARG A 106 8.76 -6.41 15.57
CA ARG A 106 9.74 -7.48 15.60
C ARG A 106 9.63 -8.17 16.95
N MET A 107 9.81 -9.48 16.98
CA MET A 107 10.03 -10.19 18.23
C MET A 107 11.33 -9.65 18.84
N ASP A 108 11.18 -8.65 19.70
CA ASP A 108 12.31 -7.94 20.29
C ASP A 108 12.90 -8.81 21.41
N PRO A 109 14.23 -9.00 21.48
CA PRO A 109 14.87 -9.71 22.58
C PRO A 109 14.50 -9.13 23.95
N ASP A 110 14.13 -7.85 24.05
CA ASP A 110 13.64 -7.24 25.29
C ASP A 110 12.24 -7.72 25.70
N ILE A 111 11.38 -8.10 24.75
CA ILE A 111 10.07 -8.73 25.03
C ILE A 111 10.30 -10.15 25.54
N MET A 112 11.26 -10.87 24.95
CA MET A 112 11.61 -12.21 25.40
C MET A 112 12.25 -12.21 26.80
N ARG A 113 13.07 -11.20 27.10
CA ARG A 113 13.69 -11.04 28.43
C ARG A 113 12.67 -10.66 29.52
N LYS A 114 11.62 -9.90 29.19
CA LYS A 114 10.54 -9.50 30.11
C LYS A 114 9.60 -10.63 30.51
N GLU A 115 9.53 -11.71 29.72
CA GLU A 115 8.71 -12.89 30.04
C GLU A 115 9.44 -13.87 30.98
N HIS A 116 10.66 -13.57 31.43
CA HIS A 116 11.43 -14.38 32.39
C HIS A 116 11.46 -15.89 32.04
N PHE A 117 11.63 -16.22 30.75
CA PHE A 117 11.68 -17.62 30.29
C PHE A 117 12.76 -18.45 31.00
N GLU A 118 13.79 -17.80 31.56
CA GLU A 118 14.86 -18.41 32.36
C GLU A 118 14.37 -18.99 33.70
N GLU A 119 13.22 -18.55 34.21
CA GLU A 119 12.62 -18.98 35.49
C GLU A 119 11.50 -20.02 35.30
N MET A 120 11.11 -20.30 34.06
CA MET A 120 10.01 -21.21 33.71
C MET A 120 10.52 -22.62 33.41
N GLU A 121 9.73 -23.64 33.74
CA GLU A 121 10.00 -25.02 33.33
C GLU A 121 9.97 -25.15 31.79
N GLU A 122 10.83 -26.00 31.22
CA GLU A 122 11.11 -26.06 29.78
C GLU A 122 9.84 -26.23 28.90
N GLU A 123 8.88 -27.04 29.34
CA GLU A 123 7.59 -27.19 28.64
C GLU A 123 6.69 -25.94 28.76
N ALA A 124 6.69 -25.26 29.91
CA ALA A 124 5.90 -24.06 30.16
C ALA A 124 6.47 -22.84 29.41
N ALA A 125 7.79 -22.67 29.41
CA ALA A 125 8.49 -21.64 28.65
C ALA A 125 8.16 -21.75 27.16
N ARG A 126 8.14 -22.98 26.65
CA ARG A 126 7.89 -23.28 25.24
C ARG A 126 6.44 -23.00 24.82
N LEU A 127 5.46 -23.39 25.63
CA LEU A 127 4.05 -23.06 25.38
C LEU A 127 3.82 -21.55 25.41
N ARG A 128 4.47 -20.83 26.33
CA ARG A 128 4.38 -19.38 26.42
C ARG A 128 5.01 -18.68 25.22
N LEU A 129 6.15 -19.21 24.74
CA LEU A 129 6.83 -18.70 23.56
C LEU A 129 5.99 -18.90 22.28
N ILE A 130 5.32 -20.06 22.14
CA ILE A 130 4.36 -20.34 21.06
C ILE A 130 3.19 -19.34 21.09
N ALA A 131 2.62 -19.05 22.26
CA ALA A 131 1.53 -18.09 22.42
C ALA A 131 1.95 -16.66 22.02
N LEU A 132 3.13 -16.22 22.48
CA LEU A 132 3.71 -14.91 22.14
C LEU A 132 3.97 -14.77 20.64
N TYR A 133 4.47 -15.84 20.01
CA TYR A 133 4.70 -15.90 18.57
C TYR A 133 3.38 -15.78 17.80
N ARG A 134 2.35 -16.52 18.24
CA ARG A 134 1.02 -16.49 17.63
C ARG A 134 0.37 -15.10 17.74
N GLU A 135 0.48 -14.45 18.88
CA GLU A 135 -0.06 -13.10 19.10
C GLU A 135 0.64 -12.07 18.21
N THR A 136 1.98 -12.12 18.15
CA THR A 136 2.80 -11.23 17.32
C THR A 136 2.51 -11.43 15.83
N VAL A 137 2.45 -12.68 15.38
CA VAL A 137 2.14 -13.03 13.98
C VAL A 137 0.72 -12.60 13.61
N ASN A 138 -0.29 -12.90 14.43
CA ASN A 138 -1.67 -12.50 14.16
C ASN A 138 -1.84 -10.98 14.16
N GLY A 139 -1.21 -10.26 15.10
CA GLY A 139 -1.24 -8.80 15.14
C GLY A 139 -0.62 -8.18 13.89
N ASN A 140 0.53 -8.70 13.45
CA ASN A 140 1.22 -8.23 12.24
C ASN A 140 0.44 -8.59 10.96
N LEU A 141 -0.19 -9.77 10.91
CA LEU A 141 -1.07 -10.20 9.80
C LEU A 141 -2.23 -9.23 9.58
N VAL A 142 -2.91 -8.81 10.64
CA VAL A 142 -4.03 -7.87 10.56
C VAL A 142 -3.57 -6.52 10.01
N LYS A 143 -2.43 -6.01 10.47
CA LYS A 143 -1.85 -4.76 9.95
C LYS A 143 -1.49 -4.89 8.48
N LEU A 144 -0.82 -5.97 8.09
CA LEU A 144 -0.43 -6.22 6.70
C LEU A 144 -1.64 -6.35 5.77
N HIS A 145 -2.69 -7.08 6.19
CA HIS A 145 -3.91 -7.23 5.39
C HIS A 145 -4.62 -5.88 5.19
N ARG A 146 -4.71 -5.08 6.26
CA ARG A 146 -5.24 -3.72 6.18
C ARG A 146 -4.46 -2.85 5.20
N ARG A 147 -3.12 -2.91 5.21
CA ARG A 147 -2.29 -2.16 4.24
C ARG A 147 -2.50 -2.62 2.81
N CYS A 148 -2.61 -3.93 2.58
CA CYS A 148 -2.96 -4.47 1.27
C CYS A 148 -4.32 -3.95 0.79
N ASP A 149 -5.33 -3.92 1.66
CA ASP A 149 -6.65 -3.37 1.33
C ASP A 149 -6.61 -1.87 1.04
N GLU A 150 -5.87 -1.10 1.84
CA GLU A 150 -5.65 0.32 1.61
C GLU A 150 -4.88 0.55 0.29
N PHE A 151 -3.89 -0.27 -0.05
CA PHE A 151 -3.21 -0.23 -1.34
C PHE A 151 -4.17 -0.46 -2.51
N VAL A 152 -5.01 -1.50 -2.45
CA VAL A 152 -6.00 -1.80 -3.48
C VAL A 152 -7.02 -0.66 -3.63
N LYS A 153 -7.44 -0.05 -2.52
CA LYS A 153 -8.28 1.16 -2.55
C LYS A 153 -7.56 2.32 -3.22
N GLY A 154 -6.30 2.57 -2.87
CA GLY A 154 -5.44 3.57 -3.51
C GLY A 154 -5.36 3.38 -5.03
N LEU A 155 -5.15 2.14 -5.48
CA LEU A 155 -5.09 1.81 -6.90
C LEU A 155 -6.41 2.08 -7.62
N LYS A 156 -7.55 1.85 -6.96
CA LYS A 156 -8.88 2.23 -7.49
C LYS A 156 -9.06 3.73 -7.67
N PHE A 157 -8.32 4.58 -6.93
CA PHE A 157 -8.33 6.04 -7.13
C PHE A 157 -7.37 6.50 -8.24
N ILE A 158 -6.30 5.74 -8.52
CA ILE A 158 -5.37 6.05 -9.63
C ILE A 158 -6.11 5.97 -10.97
N VAL A 159 -6.83 4.87 -11.22
CA VAL A 159 -7.52 4.61 -12.51
C VAL A 159 -8.41 5.78 -12.97
N PRO A 160 -9.37 6.28 -12.16
CA PRO A 160 -10.21 7.40 -12.57
C PRO A 160 -9.41 8.71 -12.74
N THR A 161 -8.36 8.91 -11.94
CA THR A 161 -7.48 10.09 -12.08
C THR A 161 -6.75 10.07 -13.42
N VAL A 162 -6.26 8.89 -13.84
CA VAL A 162 -5.62 8.69 -15.14
C VAL A 162 -6.62 8.92 -16.28
N LEU A 163 -7.81 8.34 -16.20
CA LEU A 163 -8.87 8.55 -17.20
C LEU A 163 -9.26 10.02 -17.32
N LEU A 164 -9.39 10.72 -16.20
CA LEU A 164 -9.70 12.15 -16.19
C LEU A 164 -8.59 12.97 -16.85
N ALA A 165 -7.32 12.63 -16.62
CA ALA A 165 -6.19 13.31 -17.26
C ALA A 165 -6.14 13.04 -18.78
N PHE A 166 -6.48 11.84 -19.24
CA PHE A 166 -6.62 11.55 -20.67
C PHE A 166 -7.79 12.31 -21.31
N ALA A 167 -8.93 12.43 -20.62
CA ALA A 167 -10.04 13.26 -21.08
C ALA A 167 -9.62 14.74 -21.18
N CYS A 168 -8.86 15.23 -20.19
CA CYS A 168 -8.28 16.57 -20.20
C CYS A 168 -7.34 16.79 -21.39
N TYR A 169 -6.49 15.80 -21.68
CA TYR A 169 -5.60 15.83 -22.85
C TYR A 169 -6.36 15.83 -24.18
N ALA A 170 -7.45 15.06 -24.29
CA ALA A 170 -8.30 15.08 -25.48
C ALA A 170 -8.95 16.46 -25.69
N LEU A 171 -9.43 17.10 -24.60
CA LEU A 171 -9.93 18.48 -24.67
C LEU A 171 -8.85 19.47 -25.11
N GLN A 172 -7.62 19.31 -24.62
CA GLN A 172 -6.47 20.13 -25.06
C GLN A 172 -6.22 19.98 -26.56
N ILE A 173 -6.24 18.76 -27.10
CA ILE A 173 -6.06 18.53 -28.55
C ILE A 173 -7.20 19.16 -29.35
N ILE A 174 -8.45 19.01 -28.91
CA ILE A 174 -9.60 19.61 -29.58
C ILE A 174 -9.46 21.13 -29.62
N LEU A 175 -9.02 21.75 -28.52
CA LEU A 175 -8.67 23.17 -28.51
C LEU A 175 -7.59 23.46 -29.54
N GLN A 176 -6.44 22.78 -29.52
CA GLN A 176 -5.35 23.03 -30.48
C GLN A 176 -5.74 22.84 -31.96
N ILE A 177 -6.77 22.05 -32.27
CA ILE A 177 -7.27 21.88 -33.65
C ILE A 177 -8.31 22.96 -34.00
N ALA A 178 -9.09 23.43 -33.03
CA ALA A 178 -10.13 24.44 -33.21
C ALA A 178 -9.60 25.89 -33.20
N TRP A 179 -8.30 26.05 -32.97
CA TRP A 179 -7.54 27.29 -32.92
C TRP A 179 -6.50 27.27 -34.05
#